data_AF-A0AA37K6K8-F1
#
_entry.id   AF-A0AA37K6K8-F1
#
_cell.length_a   1.000
_cell.length_b   1.000
_cell.length_c   1.000
_cell.angle_alpha   90.00
_cell.angle_beta   90.00
_cell.angle_gamma   90.00
#
_symmetry.space_group_name_H-M   'P 1'
#
loop_
_entity.id
_entity.type
_entity.pdbx_description
1 polymer ?
#
loop_
_entity_poly.entity_id
_entity_poly.type
_entity_poly.pdbx_seq_one_letter_code
_entity_poly.pdbx_strand_id
1 'polypeptide(L)'
;MTVNDYIQQKFQTFGINLSEADLLDMCLTSKISGEDEMNEDCYDRVSVAMAKFIPSLLLRPTSIGESGFSMSWDIKGIKDYYSFLCKKYGLKDELNTDKPKVKFL
;
A
#
# COMPACT_ATOMS: atom_id res chain seq x y z
N MET A 1 14.22 -12.75 -2.84
CA MET A 1 13.96 -11.62 -1.90
C MET A 1 12.85 -12.04 -0.97
N THR A 2 12.86 -11.61 0.29
CA THR A 2 11.76 -11.95 1.20
C THR A 2 10.51 -11.11 0.88
N VAL A 3 9.36 -11.53 1.40
CA VAL A 3 8.12 -10.74 1.30
C VAL A 3 8.29 -9.36 1.93
N ASN A 4 8.96 -9.26 3.09
CA ASN A 4 9.26 -7.99 3.74
C ASN A 4 10.15 -7.10 2.86
N ASP A 5 11.23 -7.66 2.28
CA ASP A 5 12.10 -6.90 1.37
C ASP A 5 11.31 -6.34 0.18
N TYR A 6 10.45 -7.18 -0.41
CA TYR A 6 9.64 -6.79 -1.55
C TYR A 6 8.69 -5.63 -1.20
N ILE A 7 7.96 -5.76 -0.10
CA ILE A 7 7.03 -4.72 0.37
C ILE A 7 7.80 -3.43 0.67
N GLN A 8 8.91 -3.50 1.41
CA GLN A 8 9.75 -2.35 1.73
C GLN A 8 10.20 -1.62 0.46
N GLN A 9 10.77 -2.36 -0.50
CA GLN A 9 11.26 -1.78 -1.75
C GLN A 9 10.12 -1.18 -2.59
N LYS A 10 8.92 -1.74 -2.55
CA LYS A 10 7.75 -1.18 -3.25
C LYS A 10 7.27 0.12 -2.65
N PHE A 11 7.22 0.24 -1.33
CA PHE A 11 6.83 1.51 -0.70
C PHE A 11 7.95 2.56 -0.79
N GLN A 12 9.21 2.13 -0.80
CA GLN A 12 10.35 3.02 -0.98
C GLN A 12 10.33 3.78 -2.31
N THR A 13 9.76 3.22 -3.39
CA THR A 13 9.61 3.97 -4.67
C THR A 13 8.72 5.20 -4.56
N PHE A 14 7.90 5.28 -3.51
CA PHE A 14 7.05 6.43 -3.19
C PHE A 14 7.63 7.29 -2.05
N GLY A 15 8.87 7.05 -1.63
CA GLY A 15 9.50 7.75 -0.51
C GLY A 15 8.96 7.34 0.87
N ILE A 16 8.27 6.20 0.96
CA ILE A 16 7.67 5.70 2.20
C ILE A 16 8.60 4.67 2.83
N ASN A 17 9.04 4.96 4.06
CA ASN A 17 9.75 3.97 4.88
C ASN A 17 8.74 3.32 5.83
N LEU A 18 8.52 2.02 5.67
CA LEU A 18 7.62 1.27 6.53
C LEU A 18 8.35 0.87 7.82
N SER A 19 7.60 0.85 8.92
CA SER A 19 8.03 0.26 10.19
C SER A 19 7.88 -1.26 10.18
N GLU A 20 8.50 -1.94 11.13
CA GLU A 20 8.32 -3.39 11.32
C GLU A 20 6.85 -3.75 11.60
N ALA A 21 6.11 -2.89 12.31
CA ALA A 21 4.69 -3.07 12.57
C ALA A 21 3.87 -3.01 11.27
N ASP A 22 4.21 -2.11 10.36
CA ASP A 22 3.53 -1.99 9.06
C ASP A 22 3.71 -3.25 8.20
N LEU A 23 4.94 -3.79 8.19
CA LEU A 23 5.25 -5.04 7.52
C LEU A 23 4.48 -6.20 8.15
N LEU A 24 4.45 -6.28 9.48
CA LEU A 24 3.72 -7.30 10.22
C LEU A 24 2.21 -7.27 9.93
N ASP A 25 1.59 -6.09 9.93
CA ASP A 25 0.16 -5.92 9.63
C ASP A 25 -0.20 -6.45 8.22
N MET A 26 0.66 -6.18 7.23
CA MET A 26 0.49 -6.68 5.88
C MET A 26 0.71 -8.21 5.78
N CYS A 27 1.67 -8.76 6.52
CA CYS A 27 1.91 -10.21 6.59
C CYS A 27 0.72 -10.95 7.24
N LEU A 28 0.18 -10.40 8.33
CA LEU A 28 -1.02 -10.95 8.97
C LEU A 28 -2.24 -10.88 8.05
N THR A 29 -2.37 -9.79 7.29
CA THR A 29 -3.46 -9.62 6.31
C THR A 29 -3.35 -10.62 5.14
N SER A 30 -2.14 -10.89 4.65
CA SER A 30 -1.90 -11.82 3.55
C SER A 30 -1.87 -13.29 3.98
N LYS A 31 -1.67 -13.56 5.28
CA LYS A 31 -1.39 -14.87 5.86
C LYS A 31 -0.12 -15.52 5.28
N ILE A 32 0.89 -14.69 5.01
CA ILE A 32 2.22 -15.09 4.51
C ILE A 32 3.26 -14.59 5.50
N SER A 33 4.30 -15.37 5.78
CA SER A 33 5.39 -14.89 6.64
C SER A 33 6.18 -13.81 5.91
N GLY A 34 6.58 -12.76 6.62
CA GLY A 34 7.44 -11.72 6.06
C GLY A 34 8.81 -12.24 5.62
N GLU A 35 9.26 -13.34 6.21
CA GLU A 35 10.54 -14.01 5.92
C GLU A 35 10.45 -15.01 4.76
N ASP A 36 9.23 -15.36 4.31
CA ASP A 36 9.06 -16.27 3.18
C ASP A 36 9.62 -15.66 1.88
N GLU A 37 10.05 -16.52 0.96
CA GLU A 37 10.49 -16.08 -0.36
C GLU A 37 9.32 -15.54 -1.18
N MET A 38 9.50 -14.34 -1.73
CA MET A 38 8.52 -13.74 -2.63
C MET A 38 8.51 -14.48 -3.98
N ASN A 39 7.35 -15.05 -4.33
CA ASN A 39 7.13 -15.80 -5.56
C ASN A 39 5.72 -15.56 -6.14
N GLU A 40 5.37 -16.22 -7.23
CA GLU A 40 4.08 -16.07 -7.91
C GLU A 40 2.90 -16.53 -7.03
N ASP A 41 3.07 -17.55 -6.20
CA ASP A 41 2.01 -18.13 -5.37
C ASP A 41 1.54 -17.16 -4.26
N CYS A 42 2.47 -16.35 -3.73
CA CYS A 42 2.17 -15.35 -2.70
C CYS A 42 1.91 -13.94 -3.26
N TYR A 43 2.30 -13.67 -4.52
CA TYR A 43 2.29 -12.33 -5.10
C TYR A 43 0.95 -11.61 -5.00
N ASP A 44 -0.13 -12.28 -5.37
CA ASP A 44 -1.45 -11.65 -5.37
C ASP A 44 -1.96 -11.36 -3.95
N ARG A 45 -1.69 -12.25 -2.99
CA ARG A 45 -2.11 -12.05 -1.59
C ARG A 45 -1.36 -10.89 -0.95
N VAL A 46 -0.06 -10.80 -1.19
CA VAL A 46 0.78 -9.68 -0.74
C VAL A 46 0.31 -8.38 -1.40
N SER A 47 0.02 -8.40 -2.70
CA SER A 47 -0.49 -7.22 -3.43
C SER A 47 -1.83 -6.72 -2.88
N VAL A 48 -2.75 -7.62 -2.55
CA VAL A 48 -4.02 -7.28 -1.90
C VAL A 48 -3.80 -6.74 -0.49
N ALA A 49 -2.87 -7.29 0.29
CA ALA A 49 -2.53 -6.78 1.61
C ALA A 49 -1.97 -5.35 1.56
N MET A 50 -1.06 -5.07 0.63
CA MET A 50 -0.57 -3.71 0.38
C MET A 50 -1.71 -2.75 0.03
N ALA A 51 -2.62 -3.16 -0.86
CA ALA A 51 -3.79 -2.33 -1.22
C ALA A 51 -4.65 -1.99 0.00
N LYS A 52 -4.92 -2.97 0.87
CA LYS A 52 -5.72 -2.76 2.09
C LYS A 52 -5.03 -1.89 3.13
N PHE A 53 -3.69 -1.88 3.14
CA PHE A 53 -2.90 -1.08 4.08
C PHE A 53 -2.86 0.40 3.69
N ILE A 54 -2.77 0.73 2.39
CA ILE A 54 -2.58 2.09 1.88
C ILE A 54 -3.58 3.13 2.45
N PRO A 55 -4.90 2.87 2.55
CA PRO A 55 -5.82 3.83 3.15
C PRO A 55 -5.43 4.27 4.56
N SER A 56 -5.05 3.31 5.41
CA SER A 56 -4.62 3.61 6.79
C SER A 56 -3.28 4.35 6.84
N LEU A 57 -2.37 4.02 5.93
CA LEU A 57 -1.08 4.69 5.78
C LEU A 57 -1.25 6.17 5.44
N LEU A 58 -2.19 6.49 4.54
CA LEU A 58 -2.45 7.86 4.10
C LEU A 58 -3.18 8.74 5.13
N LEU A 59 -3.69 8.15 6.22
CA LEU A 59 -4.23 8.90 7.36
C LEU A 59 -3.14 9.41 8.31
N ARG A 60 -1.89 8.95 8.15
CA ARG A 60 -0.77 9.41 8.98
C ARG A 60 -0.45 10.86 8.69
N PRO A 61 -0.06 11.65 9.71
CA PRO A 61 0.34 13.03 9.51
C PRO A 61 1.55 13.09 8.58
N THR A 62 1.40 13.75 7.44
CA THR A 62 2.46 13.94 6.44
C THR A 62 3.33 15.17 6.72
N SER A 63 3.00 15.95 7.77
CA SER A 63 3.80 17.08 8.24
C SER A 63 3.97 17.10 9.77
N ILE A 64 5.22 17.01 10.23
CA ILE A 64 5.67 17.69 11.45
C ILE A 64 6.81 18.60 11.01
N GLY A 65 6.42 19.78 10.50
CA GLY A 65 7.34 20.83 10.13
C GLY A 65 7.61 21.74 11.33
N GLU A 66 8.49 21.33 12.24
CA GLU A 66 9.14 22.25 13.19
C GLU A 66 10.68 22.11 13.19
N SER A 67 11.25 21.09 12.53
CA SER A 67 12.69 20.78 12.63
C SER A 67 13.39 20.40 11.31
N GLY A 68 12.78 20.67 10.15
CA GLY A 68 13.47 20.57 8.85
C GLY A 68 13.63 19.17 8.23
N PHE A 69 12.97 18.13 8.75
CA PHE A 69 12.86 16.84 8.05
C PHE A 69 11.53 16.77 7.29
N SER A 70 11.54 17.07 6.00
CA SER A 70 10.41 16.78 5.11
C SER A 70 10.51 15.33 4.63
N MET A 71 9.69 14.44 5.19
CA MET A 71 9.42 13.16 4.52
C MET A 71 8.54 13.44 3.30
N SER A 72 9.16 13.56 2.12
CA SER A 72 8.46 13.86 0.86
C SER A 72 7.90 12.58 0.24
N TRP A 73 6.75 12.11 0.71
CA TRP A 73 6.04 10.99 0.08
C TRP A 73 5.47 11.41 -1.29
N ASP A 74 5.54 10.53 -2.29
CA ASP A 74 4.78 10.66 -3.53
C ASP A 74 3.32 10.24 -3.30
N ILE A 75 2.55 11.15 -2.69
CA ILE A 75 1.13 10.94 -2.36
C ILE A 75 0.28 10.66 -3.60
N LYS A 76 0.63 11.25 -4.75
CA LYS A 76 -0.09 10.98 -5.99
C LYS A 76 0.22 9.57 -6.49
N GLY A 77 1.49 9.20 -6.56
CA GLY A 77 1.93 7.88 -7.01
C GLY A 77 1.32 6.74 -6.19
N ILE A 78 1.30 6.85 -4.86
CA ILE A 78 0.73 5.81 -4.01
C ILE A 78 -0.80 5.69 -4.14
N LYS A 79 -1.51 6.81 -4.38
CA LYS A 79 -2.97 6.81 -4.67
C LYS A 79 -3.30 6.20 -6.03
N ASP A 80 -2.48 6.49 -7.04
CA ASP A 80 -2.60 5.90 -8.37
C ASP A 80 -2.32 4.38 -8.31
N TYR A 81 -1.30 3.97 -7.56
CA TYR A 81 -0.98 2.56 -7.31
C TYR A 81 -2.10 1.82 -6.58
N TYR A 82 -2.65 2.41 -5.52
CA TYR A 82 -3.82 1.87 -4.82
C TYR A 82 -5.01 1.69 -5.75
N SER A 83 -5.32 2.70 -6.59
CA SER A 83 -6.40 2.63 -7.57
C SER A 83 -6.19 1.49 -8.57
N PHE A 84 -4.95 1.31 -9.03
CA PHE A 84 -4.58 0.22 -9.91
C PHE A 84 -4.79 -1.15 -9.26
N LEU A 85 -4.34 -1.34 -8.02
CA LEU A 85 -4.52 -2.60 -7.28
C LEU A 85 -6.01 -2.89 -7.03
N CYS A 86 -6.79 -1.88 -6.66
CA CYS A 86 -8.23 -2.04 -6.46
C CYS A 86 -8.92 -2.51 -7.74
N LYS A 87 -8.59 -1.91 -8.89
CA LYS A 87 -9.11 -2.34 -10.18
C LYS A 87 -8.65 -3.76 -10.56
N LYS A 88 -7.37 -4.08 -10.36
CA LYS A 88 -6.79 -5.38 -10.72
C LYS A 88 -7.43 -6.53 -9.92
N TYR A 89 -7.68 -6.32 -8.63
CA TYR A 89 -8.14 -7.36 -7.71
C TYR A 89 -9.63 -7.26 -7.33
N GLY A 90 -10.39 -6.37 -7.97
CA GLY A 90 -11.82 -6.17 -7.69
C GLY A 90 -12.10 -5.66 -6.26
N LEU A 91 -11.17 -4.91 -5.68
CA LEU A 91 -11.34 -4.31 -4.36
C LEU A 91 -12.17 -3.03 -4.45
N LYS A 92 -12.88 -2.71 -3.37
CA LYS A 92 -13.56 -1.42 -3.22
C LYS A 92 -12.51 -0.31 -3.11
N ASP A 93 -12.61 0.68 -3.99
CA ASP A 93 -11.80 1.90 -3.93
C ASP A 93 -12.41 2.87 -2.89
N GLU A 94 -11.76 2.97 -1.74
CA GLU A 94 -12.19 3.79 -0.60
C GLU A 94 -11.63 5.22 -0.64
N LEU A 95 -10.64 5.48 -1.50
CA LEU A 95 -9.96 6.78 -1.59
C LEU A 95 -10.49 7.65 -2.72
N ASN A 96 -11.08 7.06 -3.77
CA ASN A 96 -11.58 7.78 -4.94
C ASN A 96 -13.09 7.55 -5.12
N THR A 97 -13.87 8.00 -4.15
CA THR A 97 -15.32 7.83 -4.11
C THR A 97 -16.09 8.70 -5.10
N ASP A 98 -15.47 9.75 -5.63
CA ASP A 98 -16.09 10.73 -6.54
C ASP A 98 -16.05 10.31 -8.03
N LYS A 99 -15.62 9.08 -8.33
CA LYS A 99 -15.62 8.57 -9.71
C LYS A 99 -17.07 8.48 -10.24
N PRO A 100 -17.36 9.00 -11.45
CA PRO A 100 -18.70 8.92 -12.03
C PRO A 100 -19.14 7.45 -12.17
N LYS A 101 -20.29 7.12 -11.58
CA LYS A 101 -20.89 5.79 -11.67
C LYS A 101 -21.86 5.75 -12.84
N VAL A 102 -21.57 4.93 -13.86
CA VAL A 102 -22.54 4.63 -14.92
C VAL A 102 -23.63 3.75 -14.31
N LYS A 103 -24.85 4.27 -14.23
CA LYS A 103 -26.06 3.50 -13.92
C LYS A 103 -26.75 3.17 -15.23
N PHE A 104 -26.91 1.89 -15.53
CA PHE A 104 -27.81 1.45 -16.59
C PHE A 104 -29.24 1.58 -16.05
N LEU A 105 -30.06 2.38 -16.73
CA LEU A 105 -31.49 2.55 -16.45
C LEU A 105 -32.29 1.50 -17.23
#